data_AF-A0A7Y6A7E9-F1
#
_entry.id   AF-A0A7Y6A7E9-F1
#
_cell.length_a   1.000
_cell.length_b   1.000
_cell.length_c   1.000
_cell.angle_alpha   90.00
_cell.angle_beta   90.00
_cell.angle_gamma   90.00
#
_symmetry.space_group_name_H-M   'P 1'
#
loop_
_entity.id
_entity.type
_entity.pdbx_description
1 polymer ?
#
loop_
_entity_poly.entity_id
_entity_poly.type
_entity_poly.pdbx_seq_one_letter_code
_entity_poly.pdbx_strand_id
1 'polypeptide(L)'
;MFDTVFGLPVHVLILHATVIVVPAAALATAAVAVRPAWLPRFGWWVVGLDAVMLAVVYVTRESGKKLVNRLFPDPASRSDAVNTHVQRGLDMLWYALALFLVALVLVLVARLVSGPRNTSAGVRTGATGGPGAQASPGGATRSLPAFALPVVAVLAVAAAVLATVQVVRVGHSGSSAVWKDVVKSTNSSSATR
;
A
#
# COMPACT_ATOMS: atom_id res chain seq x y z
N MET A 1 -27.80 0.70 6.76
CA MET A 1 -28.37 0.42 5.44
C MET A 1 -27.32 0.29 4.34
N PHE A 2 -26.13 -0.27 4.64
CA PHE A 2 -25.20 -0.84 3.64
C PHE A 2 -25.17 -2.35 3.85
N ASP A 3 -26.34 -2.94 4.01
CA ASP A 3 -26.42 -4.28 4.58
C ASP A 3 -26.32 -5.37 3.50
N THR A 4 -26.63 -5.08 2.24
CA THR A 4 -26.40 -5.98 1.10
C THR A 4 -26.15 -5.21 -0.21
N VAL A 5 -25.24 -5.73 -1.06
CA VAL A 5 -25.07 -5.34 -2.48
C VAL A 5 -25.05 -6.66 -3.24
N PHE A 6 -25.95 -6.81 -4.22
CA PHE A 6 -26.22 -8.08 -4.93
C PHE A 6 -26.67 -9.24 -4.02
N GLY A 7 -27.41 -8.95 -2.94
CA GLY A 7 -27.97 -9.98 -2.04
C GLY A 7 -26.95 -10.65 -1.10
N LEU A 8 -25.67 -10.27 -1.18
CA LEU A 8 -24.61 -10.72 -0.28
C LEU A 8 -24.25 -9.59 0.70
N PRO A 9 -23.83 -9.91 1.94
CA PRO A 9 -23.37 -8.90 2.89
C PRO A 9 -22.26 -8.08 2.23
N VAL A 10 -22.44 -6.75 2.16
CA VAL A 10 -21.47 -5.81 1.55
C VAL A 10 -20.04 -6.06 2.04
N HIS A 11 -19.94 -6.48 3.31
CA HIS A 11 -18.69 -6.87 3.95
C HIS A 11 -17.88 -7.92 3.18
N VAL A 12 -18.52 -8.92 2.57
CA VAL A 12 -17.84 -9.99 1.82
C VAL A 12 -17.29 -9.45 0.50
N LEU A 13 -18.05 -8.62 -0.22
CA LEU A 13 -17.58 -8.02 -1.47
C LEU A 13 -16.39 -7.08 -1.22
N ILE A 14 -16.45 -6.29 -0.15
CA ILE A 14 -15.36 -5.41 0.27
C ILE A 14 -14.10 -6.20 0.68
N LEU A 15 -14.28 -7.36 1.34
CA LEU A 15 -13.18 -8.26 1.65
C LEU A 15 -12.51 -8.79 0.36
N HIS A 16 -13.29 -9.20 -0.64
CA HIS A 16 -12.77 -9.63 -1.94
C HIS A 16 -11.99 -8.51 -2.64
N ALA A 17 -12.53 -7.28 -2.62
CA ALA A 17 -11.82 -6.13 -3.15
C ALA A 17 -10.48 -5.93 -2.44
N THR A 18 -10.43 -6.09 -1.11
CA THR A 18 -9.19 -5.92 -0.32
C THR A 18 -8.12 -6.94 -0.68
N VAL A 19 -8.50 -8.23 -0.76
CA VAL A 19 -7.53 -9.31 -1.04
C VAL A 19 -6.99 -9.26 -2.48
N ILE A 20 -7.66 -8.54 -3.39
CA ILE A 20 -7.19 -8.31 -4.76
C ILE A 20 -6.39 -7.01 -4.86
N VAL A 21 -6.93 -5.90 -4.31
CA VAL A 21 -6.35 -4.57 -4.50
C VAL A 21 -5.02 -4.41 -3.78
N VAL A 22 -4.84 -4.98 -2.59
CA VAL A 22 -3.57 -4.86 -1.86
C VAL A 22 -2.42 -5.53 -2.62
N PRO A 23 -2.49 -6.82 -3.01
CA PRO A 23 -1.42 -7.43 -3.80
C PRO A 23 -1.20 -6.74 -5.14
N ALA A 24 -2.27 -6.31 -5.82
CA ALA A 24 -2.16 -5.58 -7.08
C ALA A 24 -1.41 -4.25 -6.91
N ALA A 25 -1.73 -3.48 -5.87
CA ALA A 25 -1.08 -2.22 -5.55
C ALA A 25 0.39 -2.43 -5.15
N ALA A 26 0.67 -3.43 -4.31
CA ALA A 26 2.04 -3.82 -3.95
C ALA A 26 2.89 -4.19 -5.18
N LEU A 27 2.35 -4.97 -6.11
CA LEU A 27 3.03 -5.33 -7.36
C LEU A 27 3.24 -4.11 -8.26
N ALA A 28 2.24 -3.23 -8.39
CA ALA A 28 2.36 -2.01 -9.17
C ALA A 28 3.45 -1.09 -8.61
N THR A 29 3.47 -0.89 -7.28
CA THR A 29 4.49 -0.11 -6.57
C THR A 29 5.88 -0.71 -6.71
N ALA A 30 6.03 -2.03 -6.56
CA ALA A 30 7.29 -2.71 -6.79
C ALA A 30 7.76 -2.57 -8.26
N ALA A 31 6.86 -2.70 -9.23
CA ALA A 31 7.20 -2.61 -10.65
C ALA A 31 7.72 -1.21 -11.04
N VAL A 32 7.08 -0.13 -10.57
CA VAL A 32 7.58 1.24 -10.83
C VAL A 32 8.85 1.57 -10.03
N ALA A 33 9.06 0.94 -8.87
CA ALA A 33 10.29 1.07 -8.09
C ALA A 33 11.49 0.38 -8.76
N VAL A 34 11.29 -0.84 -9.29
CA VAL A 34 12.34 -1.62 -9.98
C VAL A 34 12.68 -1.01 -11.35
N ARG A 35 11.70 -0.39 -12.03
CA ARG A 35 11.91 0.26 -13.33
C ARG A 35 11.60 1.77 -13.24
N PRO A 36 12.55 2.60 -12.75
CA PRO A 36 12.35 4.04 -12.56
C PRO A 36 11.91 4.80 -13.81
N ALA A 37 12.21 4.28 -15.01
CA ALA A 37 11.74 4.81 -16.28
C ALA A 37 10.19 4.87 -16.40
N TRP A 38 9.46 4.11 -15.59
CA TRP A 38 8.00 4.10 -15.57
C TRP A 38 7.40 5.18 -14.66
N LEU A 39 8.16 5.73 -13.71
CA LEU A 39 7.69 6.71 -12.73
C LEU A 39 7.10 7.98 -13.37
N PRO A 40 7.64 8.55 -14.47
CA PRO A 40 7.06 9.74 -15.08
C PRO A 40 5.64 9.54 -15.63
N ARG A 41 5.35 8.34 -16.17
CA ARG A 41 4.08 8.01 -16.83
C ARG A 41 3.07 7.36 -15.88
N PHE A 42 3.51 6.42 -15.05
CA PHE A 42 2.64 5.57 -14.23
C PHE A 42 2.69 5.91 -12.74
N GLY A 43 3.66 6.70 -12.26
CA GLY A 43 3.85 6.95 -10.83
C GLY A 43 2.60 7.48 -10.12
N TRP A 44 1.93 8.48 -10.70
CA TRP A 44 0.71 9.04 -10.10
C TRP A 44 -0.49 8.08 -10.16
N TRP A 45 -0.55 7.20 -11.17
CA TRP A 45 -1.58 6.15 -11.22
C TRP A 45 -1.38 5.14 -10.10
N VAL A 46 -0.13 4.77 -9.80
CA VAL A 46 0.20 3.89 -8.67
C VAL A 46 -0.14 4.54 -7.33
N VAL A 47 0.19 5.81 -7.14
CA VAL A 47 -0.20 6.55 -5.91
C VAL A 47 -1.73 6.61 -5.76
N GLY A 48 -2.46 6.84 -6.86
CA GLY A 48 -3.92 6.81 -6.86
C GLY A 48 -4.48 5.43 -6.51
N LEU A 49 -3.89 4.37 -7.07
CA LEU A 49 -4.23 2.99 -6.73
C LEU A 49 -3.97 2.68 -5.24
N ASP A 50 -2.83 3.10 -4.70
CA ASP A 50 -2.51 2.94 -3.28
C ASP A 50 -3.46 3.74 -2.37
N ALA A 51 -3.89 4.93 -2.79
CA ALA A 51 -4.89 5.70 -2.04
C ALA A 51 -6.25 4.97 -1.99
N VAL A 52 -6.69 4.39 -3.11
CA VAL A 52 -7.90 3.57 -3.18
C VAL A 52 -7.75 2.31 -2.33
N MET A 53 -6.60 1.63 -2.42
CA MET A 53 -6.26 0.46 -1.61
C MET A 53 -6.34 0.77 -0.12
N LEU A 54 -5.78 1.90 0.32
CA LEU A 54 -5.83 2.34 1.72
C LEU A 54 -7.27 2.58 2.19
N ALA A 55 -8.09 3.23 1.37
CA ALA A 55 -9.51 3.46 1.68
C ALA A 55 -10.28 2.14 1.79
N VAL A 56 -10.07 1.21 0.85
CA VAL A 56 -10.69 -0.13 0.89
C VAL A 56 -10.27 -0.89 2.14
N VAL A 57 -8.98 -0.92 2.49
CA VAL A 57 -8.47 -1.56 3.72
C VAL A 57 -9.11 -0.96 4.98
N TYR A 58 -9.25 0.37 5.04
CA TYR A 58 -9.93 1.04 6.16
C TYR A 58 -11.38 0.58 6.31
N VAL A 59 -12.14 0.55 5.22
CA VAL A 59 -13.55 0.13 5.24
C VAL A 59 -13.67 -1.35 5.64
N THR A 60 -12.79 -2.22 5.15
CA THR A 60 -12.75 -3.65 5.50
C THR A 60 -12.49 -3.85 6.99
N ARG A 61 -11.50 -3.14 7.52
CA ARG A 61 -11.15 -3.15 8.95
C ARG A 61 -12.33 -2.73 9.82
N GLU A 62 -12.98 -1.62 9.48
CA GLU A 62 -14.07 -1.08 10.31
C GLU A 62 -15.32 -1.96 10.24
N SER A 63 -15.56 -2.58 9.08
CA SER A 63 -16.62 -3.57 8.92
C SER A 63 -16.35 -4.84 9.75
N GLY A 64 -15.10 -5.33 9.75
CA GLY A 64 -14.70 -6.48 10.56
C GLY A 64 -14.83 -6.24 12.06
N LYS A 65 -14.42 -5.05 12.54
CA LYS A 65 -14.63 -4.65 13.94
C LYS A 65 -16.11 -4.68 14.33
N LYS A 66 -17.00 -4.14 13.49
CA LYS A 66 -18.44 -4.14 13.75
C LYS A 66 -19.00 -5.56 13.82
N LEU A 67 -18.55 -6.47 12.95
CA LEU A 67 -18.96 -7.87 12.97
C LEU A 67 -18.52 -8.56 14.27
N VAL A 68 -17.25 -8.41 14.63
CA VAL A 68 -16.68 -9.01 15.84
C VAL A 68 -17.41 -8.54 17.09
N ASN A 69 -17.73 -7.25 17.20
CA ASN A 69 -18.46 -6.71 18.35
C ASN A 69 -19.90 -7.22 18.43
N ARG A 70 -20.51 -7.64 17.32
CA ARG A 70 -21.85 -8.25 17.29
C ARG A 70 -21.81 -9.73 17.66
N LEU A 71 -20.82 -10.46 17.13
CA LEU A 71 -20.68 -11.89 17.37
C LEU A 71 -20.11 -12.20 18.76
N PHE A 72 -19.24 -11.33 19.26
CA PHE A 72 -18.56 -11.46 20.54
C PHE A 72 -18.65 -10.15 21.33
N PRO A 73 -19.82 -9.84 21.92
CA PRO A 73 -20.00 -8.64 22.74
C PRO A 73 -19.05 -8.59 23.94
N ASP A 74 -18.74 -9.77 24.50
CA ASP A 74 -17.68 -9.95 25.50
C ASP A 74 -16.37 -10.38 24.82
N PRO A 75 -15.30 -9.56 24.85
CA PRO A 75 -13.98 -9.94 24.34
C PRO A 75 -13.41 -11.23 24.92
N ALA A 76 -13.74 -11.58 26.16
CA ALA A 76 -13.24 -12.80 26.83
C ALA A 76 -13.83 -14.08 26.22
N SER A 77 -14.94 -13.98 25.49
CA SER A 77 -15.57 -15.11 24.78
C SER A 77 -14.90 -15.48 23.46
N ARG A 78 -13.96 -14.66 22.96
CA ARG A 78 -13.25 -14.92 21.69
C ARG A 78 -12.14 -15.93 21.87
N SER A 79 -12.06 -16.90 20.97
CA SER A 79 -10.91 -17.79 20.88
C SER A 79 -9.63 -17.04 20.47
N ASP A 80 -8.47 -17.56 20.88
CA ASP A 80 -7.17 -16.97 20.55
C ASP A 80 -6.93 -16.86 19.03
N ALA A 81 -7.47 -17.80 18.26
CA ALA A 81 -7.39 -17.79 16.81
C ALA A 81 -8.15 -16.59 16.21
N VAL A 82 -9.35 -16.29 16.71
CA VAL A 82 -10.13 -15.09 16.32
C VAL A 82 -9.37 -13.82 16.73
N ASN A 83 -8.85 -13.76 17.96
CA ASN A 83 -8.07 -12.61 18.43
C ASN A 83 -6.84 -12.33 17.55
N THR A 84 -6.11 -13.38 17.18
CA THR A 84 -4.95 -13.27 16.28
C THR A 84 -5.36 -12.74 14.90
N HIS A 85 -6.45 -13.23 14.33
CA HIS A 85 -6.94 -12.76 13.04
C HIS A 85 -7.37 -11.29 13.08
N VAL A 86 -8.13 -10.92 14.12
CA VAL A 86 -8.59 -9.53 14.32
C VAL A 86 -7.40 -8.60 14.45
N GLN A 87 -6.43 -8.90 15.31
CA GLN A 87 -5.25 -8.05 15.50
C GLN A 87 -4.47 -7.87 14.18
N ARG A 88 -4.19 -8.95 13.46
CA ARG A 88 -3.49 -8.87 12.16
C ARG A 88 -4.26 -8.07 11.13
N GLY A 89 -5.59 -8.17 11.12
CA GLY A 89 -6.46 -7.40 10.24
C GLY A 89 -6.50 -5.92 10.60
N LEU A 90 -6.41 -5.57 11.89
CA LEU A 90 -6.29 -4.19 12.35
C LEU A 90 -4.94 -3.58 11.94
N ASP A 91 -3.86 -4.36 12.07
CA ASP A 91 -2.49 -3.92 11.74
C ASP A 91 -2.31 -3.68 10.23
N MET A 92 -3.10 -4.36 9.39
CA MET A 92 -3.03 -4.24 7.92
C MET A 92 -3.12 -2.78 7.43
N LEU A 93 -3.85 -1.93 8.16
CA LEU A 93 -3.98 -0.51 7.81
C LEU A 93 -2.63 0.22 7.85
N TRP A 94 -1.73 -0.15 8.79
CA TRP A 94 -0.40 0.46 8.88
C TRP A 94 0.50 0.02 7.72
N TYR A 95 0.40 -1.23 7.27
CA TYR A 95 1.13 -1.70 6.10
C TYR A 95 0.62 -1.04 4.81
N ALA A 96 -0.70 -0.91 4.65
CA ALA A 96 -1.32 -0.18 3.55
C ALA A 96 -0.88 1.29 3.52
N LEU A 97 -0.88 1.95 4.69
CA LEU A 97 -0.44 3.33 4.82
C LEU A 97 1.05 3.48 4.49
N ALA A 98 1.90 2.58 5.00
CA ALA A 98 3.33 2.59 4.71
C ALA A 98 3.61 2.44 3.21
N LEU A 99 2.90 1.53 2.53
CA LEU A 99 3.01 1.33 1.09
C LEU A 99 2.59 2.59 0.31
N PHE A 100 1.45 3.20 0.66
CA PHE A 100 0.99 4.44 0.05
C PHE A 100 1.99 5.59 0.24
N LEU A 101 2.49 5.78 1.46
CA LEU A 101 3.42 6.88 1.76
C LEU A 101 4.76 6.69 1.04
N VAL A 102 5.30 5.47 1.00
CA VAL A 102 6.58 5.24 0.30
C VAL A 102 6.42 5.37 -1.21
N ALA A 103 5.30 4.95 -1.80
CA ALA A 103 4.99 5.17 -3.21
C ALA A 103 4.88 6.67 -3.54
N LEU A 104 4.21 7.44 -2.68
CA LEU A 104 4.12 8.89 -2.80
C LEU A 104 5.51 9.54 -2.75
N VAL A 105 6.33 9.17 -1.75
CA VAL A 105 7.70 9.68 -1.61
C VAL A 105 8.55 9.30 -2.82
N LEU A 106 8.42 8.08 -3.34
CA LEU A 106 9.11 7.62 -4.54
C LEU A 106 8.81 8.52 -5.75
N VAL A 107 7.54 8.83 -5.99
CA VAL A 107 7.11 9.72 -7.08
C VAL A 107 7.61 11.14 -6.87
N LEU A 108 7.52 11.68 -5.65
CA LEU A 108 7.99 13.02 -5.33
C LEU A 108 9.52 13.14 -5.53
N VAL A 109 10.30 12.19 -5.00
CA VAL A 109 11.76 12.16 -5.18
C VAL A 109 12.12 12.05 -6.66
N ALA A 110 11.45 11.18 -7.43
CA ALA A 110 11.72 11.04 -8.85
C ALA A 110 11.44 12.33 -9.64
N ARG A 111 10.40 13.09 -9.27
CA ARG A 111 10.06 14.40 -9.86
C ARG A 111 11.08 15.47 -9.50
N LEU A 112 11.58 15.46 -8.28
CA LEU A 112 12.59 16.41 -7.81
C LEU A 112 13.97 16.14 -8.45
N VAL A 113 14.35 14.88 -8.63
CA VAL A 113 15.60 14.49 -9.31
C VAL A 113 15.52 14.73 -10.83
N SER A 114 14.35 14.55 -11.43
CA SER A 114 14.11 14.78 -12.87
C SER A 114 13.73 16.22 -13.21
N GLY A 115 13.95 17.17 -12.29
CA GLY A 115 13.60 18.58 -12.46
C GLY A 115 14.15 19.19 -13.76
N PRO A 116 13.61 20.32 -14.24
CA PRO A 116 13.95 20.87 -15.54
C PRO A 116 15.47 21.01 -15.67
N ARG A 117 16.10 20.14 -16.46
CA ARG A 117 17.40 20.47 -17.04
C ARG A 117 17.09 21.66 -17.92
N ASN A 118 17.39 22.85 -17.43
CA ASN A 118 17.31 24.09 -18.19
C ASN A 118 18.04 23.83 -19.51
N THR A 119 17.29 23.47 -20.54
CA THR A 119 17.74 23.26 -21.92
C THR A 119 17.95 24.60 -22.60
N SER A 120 18.28 25.62 -21.80
CA SER A 120 18.56 27.00 -22.16
C SER A 120 20.05 27.30 -22.02
N ALA A 121 20.92 26.32 -22.29
CA ALA A 121 22.36 26.51 -22.47
C ALA A 121 22.77 26.21 -23.92
N GLY A 122 21.86 26.48 -24.88
CA GLY A 122 22.03 26.03 -26.26
C GLY A 122 21.38 26.88 -27.35
N VAL A 123 21.16 28.19 -27.14
CA VAL A 123 21.15 29.18 -28.25
C VAL A 123 21.67 30.51 -27.70
N ARG A 124 23.00 30.65 -27.63
CA ARG A 124 23.66 31.97 -27.72
C ARG A 124 24.59 31.93 -28.93
N THR A 125 24.00 31.86 -30.11
CA THR A 125 24.59 32.46 -31.30
C THR A 125 24.52 33.98 -31.12
N GLY A 126 25.63 34.66 -31.41
CA GLY A 126 25.99 35.98 -30.89
C GLY A 126 24.95 37.10 -30.99
N ALA A 127 24.91 37.93 -29.95
CA ALA A 127 24.61 39.36 -30.04
C ALA A 127 25.28 40.09 -28.86
N THR A 128 26.28 40.90 -29.19
CA THR A 128 26.79 42.13 -28.57
C THR A 128 26.41 42.46 -27.11
N GLY A 129 27.42 42.74 -26.29
CA GLY A 129 27.30 43.09 -24.88
C GLY A 129 26.56 44.39 -24.57
N GLY A 130 25.89 44.38 -23.43
CA GLY A 130 25.38 45.55 -22.72
C GLY A 130 25.59 45.37 -21.21
N PRO A 131 26.07 46.40 -20.46
CA PRO A 131 26.28 46.29 -19.02
C PRO A 131 24.96 46.51 -18.28
N GLY A 132 24.31 45.42 -17.85
CA GLY A 132 23.05 45.52 -17.11
C GLY A 132 22.45 44.19 -16.64
N ALA A 133 23.22 43.12 -16.52
CA ALA A 133 22.70 41.84 -16.04
C ALA A 133 22.57 41.86 -14.51
N GLN A 134 21.44 42.35 -14.01
CA GLN A 134 21.01 42.13 -12.63
C GLN A 134 20.94 40.62 -12.38
N ALA A 135 21.84 40.13 -11.52
CA ALA A 135 21.78 38.78 -11.00
C ALA A 135 20.48 38.61 -10.21
N SER A 136 19.55 37.80 -10.73
CA SER A 136 18.35 37.41 -9.99
C SER A 136 18.76 36.46 -8.85
N PRO A 137 18.53 36.80 -7.58
CA PRO A 137 18.68 35.87 -6.47
C PRO A 137 17.34 35.16 -6.29
N GLY A 138 17.22 33.89 -6.68
CA GLY A 138 15.90 33.26 -6.62
C GLY A 138 15.87 31.78 -6.85
N GLY A 139 16.07 31.02 -5.77
CA GLY A 139 15.76 29.60 -5.70
C GLY A 139 16.99 28.75 -5.44
N ALA A 140 17.32 28.56 -4.17
CA ALA A 140 18.17 27.44 -3.77
C ALA A 140 17.46 26.15 -4.20
N THR A 141 17.78 25.65 -5.40
CA THR A 141 17.35 24.33 -5.84
C THR A 141 18.05 23.34 -4.91
N ARG A 142 17.37 22.89 -3.85
CA ARG A 142 17.86 21.77 -3.03
C ARG A 142 17.99 20.56 -3.94
N SER A 143 19.19 20.32 -4.43
CA SER A 143 19.53 19.10 -5.14
C SER A 143 19.50 17.96 -4.13
N LEU A 144 18.60 16.99 -4.33
CA LEU A 144 18.59 15.76 -3.54
C LEU A 144 19.88 14.97 -3.79
N PRO A 145 20.39 14.21 -2.81
CA PRO A 145 21.56 13.38 -3.00
C PRO A 145 21.28 12.26 -4.02
N ALA A 146 22.29 11.86 -4.79
CA ALA A 146 22.16 10.87 -5.86
C ALA A 146 21.64 9.49 -5.38
N PHE A 147 21.82 9.17 -4.10
CA PHE A 147 21.35 7.92 -3.50
C PHE A 147 19.90 7.97 -3.00
N ALA A 148 19.23 9.13 -3.01
CA ALA A 148 17.87 9.25 -2.48
C ALA A 148 16.87 8.34 -3.21
N LEU A 149 16.89 8.38 -4.55
CA LEU A 149 15.98 7.57 -5.37
C LEU A 149 16.18 6.05 -5.17
N PRO A 150 17.40 5.47 -5.26
CA PRO A 150 17.57 4.04 -5.04
C PRO A 150 17.22 3.59 -3.61
N VAL A 151 17.51 4.41 -2.60
CA VAL A 151 17.12 4.10 -1.22
C VAL A 151 15.59 4.02 -1.09
N VAL A 152 14.87 5.01 -1.61
CA VAL A 152 13.39 5.01 -1.57
C VAL A 152 12.81 3.86 -2.41
N ALA A 153 13.42 3.52 -3.54
CA ALA A 153 13.00 2.38 -4.35
C ALA A 153 13.15 1.05 -3.59
N VAL A 154 14.25 0.84 -2.86
CA VAL A 154 14.43 -0.33 -1.99
C VAL A 154 13.38 -0.37 -0.88
N LEU A 155 13.11 0.77 -0.24
CA LEU A 155 12.06 0.86 0.78
C LEU A 155 10.67 0.55 0.21
N ALA A 156 10.38 0.99 -1.01
CA ALA A 156 9.11 0.70 -1.69
C ALA A 156 8.93 -0.80 -1.97
N VAL A 157 10.00 -1.47 -2.45
CA VAL A 157 9.99 -2.92 -2.65
C VAL A 157 9.82 -3.67 -1.32
N ALA A 158 10.53 -3.26 -0.27
CA ALA A 158 10.39 -3.85 1.05
C ALA A 158 8.97 -3.68 1.61
N ALA A 159 8.37 -2.50 1.48
CA ALA A 159 6.98 -2.25 1.89
C ALA A 159 5.99 -3.12 1.09
N ALA A 160 6.19 -3.28 -0.22
CA ALA A 160 5.35 -4.13 -1.07
C ALA A 160 5.40 -5.61 -0.63
N VAL A 161 6.59 -6.12 -0.31
CA VAL A 161 6.77 -7.48 0.23
C VAL A 161 6.07 -7.61 1.57
N LEU A 162 6.30 -6.68 2.50
CA LEU A 162 5.69 -6.71 3.84
C LEU A 162 4.16 -6.68 3.78
N ALA A 163 3.58 -5.80 2.94
CA ALA A 163 2.14 -5.73 2.75
C ALA A 163 1.57 -7.05 2.20
N THR A 164 2.23 -7.64 1.21
CA THR A 164 1.80 -8.92 0.61
C THR A 164 1.88 -10.07 1.63
N VAL A 165 2.99 -10.16 2.38
CA VAL A 165 3.15 -11.15 3.45
C VAL A 165 2.09 -10.97 4.53
N GLN A 166 1.76 -9.73 4.90
CA GLN A 166 0.73 -9.47 5.90
C GLN A 166 -0.66 -9.92 5.42
N VAL A 167 -1.02 -9.70 4.16
CA VAL A 167 -2.27 -10.24 3.58
C VAL A 167 -2.35 -11.76 3.72
N VAL A 168 -1.26 -12.46 3.38
CA VAL A 168 -1.18 -13.93 3.53
C VAL A 168 -1.32 -14.35 4.99
N ARG A 169 -0.65 -13.65 5.92
CA ARG A 169 -0.72 -13.94 7.37
C ARG A 169 -2.11 -13.69 7.94
N VAL A 170 -2.81 -12.64 7.49
CA VAL A 170 -4.20 -12.36 7.85
C VAL A 170 -5.10 -13.47 7.34
N GLY A 171 -4.97 -13.86 6.06
CA GLY A 171 -5.74 -14.94 5.45
C GLY A 171 -5.55 -16.29 6.16
N HIS A 172 -4.30 -16.67 6.43
CA HIS A 172 -3.99 -17.91 7.16
C HIS A 172 -4.56 -17.91 8.59
N SER A 173 -4.47 -16.79 9.31
CA SER A 173 -5.08 -16.70 10.64
C SER A 173 -6.62 -16.77 10.58
N GLY A 174 -7.24 -16.23 9.52
CA GLY A 174 -8.68 -16.30 9.32
C GLY A 174 -9.16 -17.71 9.01
N SER A 175 -8.48 -18.42 8.10
CA SER A 175 -8.80 -19.82 7.82
C SER A 175 -8.59 -20.72 9.05
N SER A 176 -7.52 -20.47 9.82
CA SER A 176 -7.27 -21.18 11.07
C SER A 176 -8.37 -20.95 12.11
N ALA A 177 -8.93 -19.74 12.19
CA ALA A 177 -10.01 -19.42 13.14
C ALA A 177 -11.32 -20.17 12.83
N VAL A 178 -11.54 -20.55 11.56
CA VAL A 178 -12.77 -21.25 11.14
C VAL A 178 -12.59 -22.77 11.10
N TRP A 179 -11.46 -23.25 10.56
CA TRP A 179 -11.34 -24.65 10.12
C TRP A 179 -10.49 -25.55 11.04
N LYS A 180 -9.71 -24.99 11.96
CA LYS A 180 -8.73 -25.78 12.73
C LYS A 180 -9.39 -26.88 13.57
N ASP A 181 -10.56 -26.62 14.14
CA ASP A 181 -11.27 -27.60 14.97
C ASP A 181 -12.00 -28.65 14.13
N VAL A 182 -12.51 -28.27 12.95
CA VAL A 182 -13.08 -29.20 11.96
C VAL A 182 -12.03 -30.22 11.54
N VAL A 183 -10.81 -29.76 11.17
CA VAL A 183 -9.71 -30.65 10.76
C VAL A 183 -9.23 -31.57 11.89
N LYS A 184 -9.23 -31.10 13.14
CA LYS A 184 -8.92 -31.97 14.29
C LYS A 184 -9.97 -33.07 14.46
N SER A 185 -11.26 -32.72 14.36
CA SER A 185 -12.36 -33.67 14.52
C SER A 185 -12.33 -34.80 13.48
N THR A 186 -11.92 -34.50 12.24
CA THR A 186 -11.79 -35.52 11.19
C THR A 186 -10.63 -36.49 11.45
N ASN A 187 -9.53 -36.03 12.05
CA ASN A 187 -8.37 -36.88 12.36
C ASN A 187 -8.58 -37.74 13.61
N SER A 188 -9.32 -37.24 14.61
CA SER A 188 -9.68 -38.02 15.80
C SER A 188 -10.69 -39.13 15.49
N SER A 189 -11.58 -38.91 14.51
CA SER A 189 -12.59 -39.89 14.08
C SER A 189 -12.02 -41.03 13.25
N SER A 190 -10.89 -40.81 12.54
CA SER A 190 -10.18 -41.86 11.79
C SER A 190 -9.20 -42.66 12.64
N ALA A 191 -8.77 -42.14 13.80
CA ALA A 191 -7.91 -42.86 14.75
C ALA A 191 -8.68 -43.81 15.69
N THR A 192 -10.01 -43.71 15.73
CA THR A 192 -10.90 -44.53 16.57
C THR A 192 -11.66 -45.61 15.78
N ARG A 193 -11.35 -45.79 14.50
CA ARG A 193 -11.78 -46.91 13.64
C ARG A 193 -10.59 -47.83 13.36
#